data_AF-A0A7S3ED68-F1
#
_entry.id   AF-A0A7S3ED68-F1
#
_cell.length_a   1.000
_cell.length_b   1.000
_cell.length_c   1.000
_cell.angle_alpha   90.00
_cell.angle_beta   90.00
_cell.angle_gamma   90.00
#
_symmetry.space_group_name_H-M   'P 1'
#
loop_
_entity.id
_entity.type
_entity.pdbx_description
1 polymer ?
#
loop_
_entity_poly.entity_id
_entity_poly.type
_entity_poly.pdbx_seq_one_letter_code
_entity_poly.pdbx_strand_id
1 'polypeptide(L)'
;MKGCSALIFVIDVTSENTDEALSRLKDTILRAYNANSNIFIEVFIHKADALTEEQRRYCQSELQERVDDELRESNDKVINRISYRTTSIFDHSVFEAFSLVVQRLISELGALESMLDLLVNRCIMEKAFLFDEVSKLYIATDSTPYHPQDFELCSDLIEVNIDLGGIYSEKIAKKGEGKSVDLRRDHESRSLKALLS
;
A
#
# COMPACT_ATOMS: atom_id res chain seq x y z
N MET A 1 21.32 -3.77 -2.81
CA MET A 1 20.03 -3.17 -3.22
C MET A 1 19.83 -3.07 -4.75
N LYS A 2 20.54 -3.86 -5.59
CA LYS A 2 20.45 -3.75 -7.07
C LYS A 2 19.20 -4.37 -7.73
N GLY A 3 18.15 -4.64 -6.95
CA GLY A 3 16.86 -5.12 -7.44
C GLY A 3 15.67 -4.57 -6.64
N CYS A 4 15.91 -3.53 -5.81
CA CYS A 4 14.87 -2.91 -5.00
C CYS A 4 14.42 -1.63 -5.71
N SER A 5 13.13 -1.56 -6.03
CA SER A 5 12.50 -0.40 -6.67
C SER A 5 11.92 0.59 -5.65
N ALA A 6 11.63 0.13 -4.43
CA ALA A 6 11.20 0.96 -3.32
C ALA A 6 11.96 0.62 -2.02
N LEU A 7 12.14 1.63 -1.18
CA LEU A 7 12.67 1.55 0.18
C LEU A 7 11.63 2.15 1.12
N ILE A 8 11.17 1.36 2.09
CA ILE A 8 10.30 1.82 3.16
C ILE A 8 11.14 1.95 4.43
N PHE A 9 11.14 3.13 5.03
CA PHE A 9 11.79 3.38 6.32
C PHE A 9 10.74 3.68 7.38
N VAL A 10 10.79 2.98 8.50
CA VAL A 10 9.77 3.08 9.55
C VAL A 10 10.35 3.83 10.74
N ILE A 11 9.68 4.89 11.18
CA ILE A 11 10.02 5.73 12.33
C ILE A 11 8.93 5.58 13.37
N ASP A 12 9.27 5.09 14.56
CA ASP A 12 8.34 5.01 15.67
C ASP A 12 8.27 6.37 16.39
N VAL A 13 7.11 7.02 16.38
CA VAL A 13 6.93 8.34 17.00
C VAL A 13 6.94 8.29 18.52
N THR A 14 6.64 7.14 19.10
CA THR A 14 6.65 6.97 20.57
C THR A 14 8.05 6.73 21.12
N SER A 15 9.05 6.58 20.25
CA SER A 15 10.42 6.35 20.69
C SER A 15 11.12 7.67 21.03
N GLU A 16 11.84 7.68 22.16
CA GLU A 16 12.66 8.83 22.59
C GLU A 16 13.90 9.06 21.69
N ASN A 17 14.13 8.19 20.69
CA ASN A 17 15.31 8.17 19.83
C ASN A 17 15.02 8.62 18.39
N THR A 18 14.06 9.53 18.19
CA THR A 18 13.71 10.07 16.88
C THR A 18 14.90 10.70 16.15
N ASP A 19 15.78 11.40 16.87
CA ASP A 19 16.98 12.02 16.29
C ASP A 19 17.99 10.97 15.76
N GLU A 20 18.17 9.85 16.47
CA GLU A 20 19.02 8.76 15.99
C GLU A 20 18.40 8.08 14.77
N ALA A 21 17.06 7.92 14.75
CA ALA A 21 16.35 7.37 13.61
C ALA A 21 16.48 8.26 12.36
N LEU A 22 16.46 9.59 12.52
CA LEU A 22 16.69 10.55 11.43
C LEU A 22 18.11 10.46 10.86
N SER A 23 19.13 10.40 11.74
CA SER A 23 20.51 10.20 11.31
C SER A 23 20.69 8.89 10.51
N ARG A 24 20.06 7.80 10.98
CA ARG A 24 20.06 6.51 10.26
C ARG A 24 19.27 6.56 8.95
N LEU A 25 18.19 7.33 8.90
CA LEU A 25 17.40 7.56 7.69
C LEU A 25 18.29 8.20 6.62
N LYS A 26 19.00 9.28 6.95
CA LYS A 26 19.94 9.96 6.05
C LYS A 26 20.97 8.99 5.47
N ASP A 27 21.68 8.26 6.32
CA ASP A 27 22.70 7.29 5.90
C ASP A 27 22.12 6.20 4.99
N THR A 28 20.88 5.79 5.25
CA THR A 28 20.20 4.75 4.46
C THR A 28 19.75 5.31 3.10
N ILE A 29 19.21 6.52 3.06
CA ILE A 29 18.82 7.22 1.83
C ILE A 29 20.05 7.40 0.92
N LEU A 30 21.17 7.91 1.46
CA LEU A 30 22.40 8.13 0.69
C LEU A 30 22.94 6.83 0.10
N ARG A 31 22.96 5.76 0.89
CA ARG A 31 23.39 4.43 0.43
C ARG A 31 22.45 3.84 -0.62
N ALA A 32 21.14 4.02 -0.46
CA ALA A 32 20.15 3.55 -1.40
C ALA A 32 20.25 4.29 -2.74
N TYR A 33 20.39 5.61 -2.70
CA TYR A 33 20.53 6.45 -3.89
C TYR A 33 21.81 6.17 -4.67
N ASN A 34 22.93 5.94 -3.96
CA ASN A 34 24.19 5.53 -4.58
C ASN A 34 24.11 4.15 -5.27
N ALA A 35 23.24 3.27 -4.78
CA ALA A 35 23.04 1.95 -5.37
C ALA A 35 22.04 1.94 -6.52
N ASN A 36 20.97 2.74 -6.43
CA ASN A 36 19.93 2.91 -7.45
C ASN A 36 19.37 4.34 -7.38
N SER A 37 19.64 5.15 -8.42
CA SER A 37 19.18 6.53 -8.51
C SER A 37 17.69 6.67 -8.80
N ASN A 38 16.98 5.58 -9.12
CA ASN A 38 15.54 5.57 -9.40
C ASN A 38 14.72 4.84 -8.32
N ILE A 39 15.25 4.72 -7.11
CA ILE A 39 14.52 4.12 -5.99
C ILE A 39 13.46 5.08 -5.45
N PHE A 40 12.25 4.58 -5.18
CA PHE A 40 11.21 5.30 -4.44
C PHE A 40 11.46 5.18 -2.95
N ILE A 41 11.37 6.29 -2.21
CA ILE A 41 11.62 6.31 -0.77
C ILE A 41 10.34 6.72 -0.06
N GLU A 42 9.86 5.84 0.82
CA GLU A 42 8.64 6.04 1.59
C GLU A 42 8.99 5.96 3.07
N VAL A 43 8.66 7.01 3.82
CA VAL A 43 8.93 7.11 5.26
C VAL A 43 7.62 6.96 6.00
N PHE A 44 7.50 5.88 6.77
CA PHE A 44 6.33 5.56 7.57
C PHE A 44 6.55 6.06 9.00
N ILE A 45 5.79 7.08 9.36
CA ILE A 45 5.67 7.61 10.71
C ILE A 45 4.67 6.70 11.43
N HIS A 46 5.21 5.75 12.20
CA HIS A 46 4.49 4.62 12.75
C HIS A 46 4.10 4.80 14.22
N LYS A 47 3.10 4.02 14.67
CA LYS A 47 2.41 4.17 15.97
C LYS A 47 1.78 5.54 16.15
N ALA A 48 1.19 6.06 15.09
CA ALA A 48 0.55 7.37 15.08
C ALA A 48 -0.81 7.38 15.83
N ASP A 49 -1.28 6.22 16.29
CA ASP A 49 -2.48 6.04 17.13
C ASP A 49 -2.36 6.68 18.52
N ALA A 50 -1.13 6.80 19.04
CA ALA A 50 -0.87 7.47 20.30
C ALA A 50 -1.03 9.01 20.21
N LEU A 51 -1.21 9.55 19.01
CA LEU A 51 -1.17 10.99 18.72
C LEU A 51 -2.52 11.49 18.18
N THR A 52 -2.88 12.71 18.57
CA THR A 52 -4.01 13.41 17.97
C THR A 52 -3.72 13.78 16.51
N GLU A 53 -4.76 14.07 15.72
CA GLU A 53 -4.57 14.49 14.32
C GLU A 53 -3.66 15.72 14.18
N GLU A 54 -3.77 16.68 15.10
CA GLU A 54 -2.92 17.87 15.10
C GLU A 54 -1.47 17.52 15.35
N GLN A 55 -1.21 16.64 16.32
CA GLN A 55 0.14 16.14 16.61
C GLN A 55 0.70 15.34 15.43
N ARG A 56 -0.11 14.52 14.76
CA ARG A 56 0.30 13.78 13.55
C ARG A 56 0.76 14.73 12.44
N ARG A 57 -0.03 15.78 12.14
CA ARG A 57 0.35 16.79 11.13
C ARG A 57 1.62 17.54 11.54
N TYR A 58 1.73 17.90 12.83
CA TYR A 58 2.91 18.58 13.35
C TYR A 58 4.17 17.73 13.20
N CYS A 59 4.15 16.48 13.69
CA CYS A 59 5.28 15.56 13.57
C CYS A 59 5.66 15.28 12.11
N GLN A 60 4.67 15.14 11.22
CA GLN A 60 4.94 14.96 9.79
C GLN A 60 5.64 16.19 9.19
N SER A 61 5.15 17.39 9.49
CA SER A 61 5.74 18.64 9.01
C SER A 61 7.15 18.86 9.57
N GLU A 62 7.35 18.61 10.87
CA GLU A 62 8.64 18.74 11.54
C GLU A 62 9.67 17.76 10.95
N LEU A 63 9.26 16.52 10.72
CA LEU A 63 10.12 15.48 10.16
C LEU A 63 10.47 15.79 8.69
N GLN A 64 9.51 16.27 7.91
CA GLN A 64 9.75 16.71 6.55
C GLN A 64 10.75 17.87 6.51
N GLU A 65 10.56 18.91 7.34
CA GLU A 65 11.49 20.05 7.40
C GLU A 65 12.90 19.62 7.81
N ARG A 66 13.05 18.79 8.85
CA ARG A 66 14.36 18.27 9.29
C ARG A 66 15.06 17.46 8.21
N VAL A 67 14.35 16.54 7.56
CA VAL A 67 14.94 15.70 6.50
C VAL A 67 15.29 16.55 5.28
N ASP A 68 14.45 17.51 4.92
CA ASP A 68 14.72 18.43 3.82
C ASP A 68 15.97 19.27 4.13
N ASP A 69 16.12 19.80 5.34
CA ASP A 69 17.30 20.55 5.76
C ASP A 69 18.58 19.72 5.76
N GLU A 70 18.52 18.47 6.23
CA GLU A 70 19.68 17.55 6.21
C GLU A 70 20.06 17.08 4.80
N LEU A 71 19.09 17.02 3.88
CA LEU A 71 19.30 16.58 2.50
C LEU A 71 19.62 17.72 1.52
N ARG A 72 19.36 18.99 1.90
CA ARG A 72 19.78 20.18 1.14
C ARG A 72 21.27 20.18 0.83
N GLU A 73 22.09 19.62 1.72
CA GLU A 73 23.54 19.50 1.52
C GLU A 73 23.93 18.47 0.46
N SER A 74 23.03 17.52 0.13
CA SER A 74 23.39 16.25 -0.51
C SER A 74 22.84 16.05 -1.94
N ASN A 75 21.76 16.74 -2.35
CA ASN A 75 21.26 16.96 -3.73
C ASN A 75 19.71 17.17 -3.75
N ASP A 76 19.23 18.23 -4.40
CA ASP A 76 17.79 18.55 -4.54
C ASP A 76 16.93 17.47 -5.23
N LYS A 77 17.53 16.61 -6.05
CA LYS A 77 16.81 15.55 -6.79
C LYS A 77 16.32 14.39 -5.91
N VAL A 78 16.92 14.22 -4.73
CA VAL A 78 16.55 13.15 -3.78
C VAL A 78 15.30 13.55 -3.00
N ILE A 79 15.18 14.84 -2.67
CA ILE A 79 14.12 15.39 -1.82
C ILE A 79 12.74 15.17 -2.45
N ASN A 80 12.58 15.43 -3.75
CA ASN A 80 11.30 15.26 -4.46
C ASN A 80 10.84 13.79 -4.58
N ARG A 81 11.62 12.82 -4.13
CA ARG A 81 11.32 11.38 -4.23
C ARG A 81 11.02 10.73 -2.89
N ILE A 82 11.00 11.50 -1.82
CA ILE A 82 10.61 11.05 -0.49
C ILE A 82 9.13 11.34 -0.30
N SER A 83 8.39 10.37 0.23
CA SER A 83 7.00 10.56 0.64
C SER A 83 6.85 10.12 2.09
N TYR A 84 6.11 10.92 2.85
CA TYR A 84 5.88 10.69 4.27
C TYR A 84 4.44 10.25 4.47
N ARG A 85 4.22 9.17 5.23
CA ARG A 85 2.90 8.65 5.55
C ARG A 85 2.81 8.33 7.03
N THR A 86 1.72 8.71 7.66
CA THR A 86 1.42 8.30 9.03
C THR A 86 0.69 6.97 8.99
N THR A 87 1.11 6.04 9.84
CA THR A 87 0.60 4.67 9.84
C THR A 87 0.39 4.16 11.26
N SER A 88 -0.65 3.36 11.44
CA SER A 88 -0.99 2.65 12.68
C SER A 88 -1.48 1.25 12.33
N ILE A 89 -1.04 0.24 13.09
CA ILE A 89 -1.52 -1.14 12.92
C ILE A 89 -2.96 -1.35 13.42
N PHE A 90 -3.51 -0.37 14.16
CA PHE A 90 -4.87 -0.43 14.69
C PHE A 90 -5.90 0.15 13.73
N ASP A 91 -5.46 0.89 12.72
CA ASP A 91 -6.31 1.53 11.72
C ASP A 91 -5.97 1.00 10.32
N HIS A 92 -6.80 1.32 9.32
CA HIS A 92 -6.56 0.89 7.93
C HIS A 92 -5.40 1.66 7.25
N SER A 93 -4.86 2.69 7.89
CA SER A 93 -3.78 3.56 7.38
C SER A 93 -2.52 2.81 6.92
N VAL A 94 -2.17 1.70 7.58
CA VAL A 94 -1.03 0.86 7.14
C VAL A 94 -1.31 0.27 5.76
N PHE A 95 -2.50 -0.30 5.55
CA PHE A 95 -2.89 -0.88 4.27
C PHE A 95 -3.01 0.18 3.17
N GLU A 96 -3.55 1.36 3.51
CA GLU A 96 -3.60 2.49 2.57
C GLU A 96 -2.19 2.93 2.15
N ALA A 97 -1.29 3.13 3.12
CA ALA A 97 0.09 3.52 2.86
C ALA A 97 0.80 2.50 1.98
N PHE A 98 0.67 1.20 2.28
CA PHE A 98 1.25 0.13 1.45
C PHE A 98 0.66 0.07 0.05
N SER A 99 -0.65 0.28 -0.10
CA SER A 99 -1.31 0.28 -1.41
C SER A 99 -0.74 1.36 -2.32
N LEU A 100 -0.49 2.56 -1.78
CA LEU A 100 0.14 3.66 -2.51
C LEU A 100 1.60 3.37 -2.88
N VAL A 101 2.32 2.63 -2.03
CA VAL A 101 3.67 2.15 -2.39
C VAL A 101 3.59 1.14 -3.54
N VAL A 102 2.67 0.19 -3.48
CA VAL A 102 2.48 -0.81 -4.54
C VAL A 102 2.09 -0.17 -5.87
N GLN A 103 1.21 0.83 -5.85
CA GLN A 103 0.84 1.60 -7.04
C GLN A 103 2.04 2.24 -7.74
N ARG A 104 2.96 2.83 -6.97
CA ARG A 104 4.20 3.42 -7.52
C ARG A 104 5.16 2.39 -8.11
N LEU A 105 5.04 1.12 -7.70
CA LEU A 105 5.84 0.03 -8.25
C LEU A 105 5.29 -0.48 -9.60
N ILE A 106 4.03 -0.18 -9.93
CA ILE A 106 3.38 -0.64 -11.16
C ILE A 106 3.61 0.40 -12.25
N SER A 107 4.39 0.04 -13.26
CA SER A 107 4.77 0.94 -14.37
C SER A 107 3.61 1.34 -15.28
N GLU A 108 2.55 0.53 -15.34
CA GLU A 108 1.39 0.71 -16.25
C GLU A 108 0.10 1.13 -15.51
N LEU A 109 0.24 1.80 -14.35
CA LEU A 109 -0.91 2.20 -13.52
C LEU A 109 -1.94 3.04 -14.30
N GLY A 110 -1.49 3.96 -15.16
CA GLY A 110 -2.37 4.84 -15.92
C GLY A 110 -3.31 4.12 -16.89
N ALA A 111 -2.91 2.96 -17.42
CA ALA A 111 -3.80 2.14 -18.24
C ALA A 111 -4.94 1.54 -17.40
N LEU A 112 -4.62 1.09 -16.19
CA LEU A 112 -5.59 0.50 -15.26
C LEU A 112 -6.55 1.57 -14.70
N GLU A 113 -6.04 2.76 -14.36
CA GLU A 113 -6.86 3.91 -13.99
C GLU A 113 -7.83 4.29 -15.13
N SER A 114 -7.33 4.36 -16.37
CA SER A 114 -8.18 4.65 -17.54
C SER A 114 -9.28 3.59 -17.74
N MET A 115 -8.98 2.32 -17.48
CA MET A 115 -9.99 1.25 -17.53
C MET A 115 -11.04 1.37 -16.44
N LEU A 116 -10.63 1.72 -15.22
CA LEU A 116 -11.54 1.97 -14.10
C LEU A 116 -12.41 3.21 -14.35
N ASP A 117 -11.84 4.29 -14.88
CA ASP A 117 -12.58 5.49 -15.27
C ASP A 117 -13.64 5.17 -16.32
N LEU A 118 -13.32 4.36 -17.34
CA LEU A 118 -14.30 3.91 -18.33
C LEU A 118 -15.41 3.08 -17.70
N LEU A 119 -15.08 2.19 -16.77
CA LEU A 119 -16.07 1.37 -16.05
C LEU A 119 -17.02 2.25 -15.23
N VAL A 120 -16.47 3.16 -14.41
CA VAL A 120 -17.23 4.07 -13.55
C VAL A 120 -18.18 4.92 -14.39
N ASN A 121 -17.67 5.51 -15.48
CA ASN A 121 -18.46 6.36 -16.37
C ASN A 121 -19.55 5.59 -17.15
N ARG A 122 -19.30 4.34 -17.54
CA ARG A 122 -20.27 3.54 -18.31
C ARG A 122 -21.32 2.87 -17.43
N CYS A 123 -20.95 2.47 -16.22
CA CYS A 123 -21.84 1.76 -15.30
C CYS A 123 -22.54 2.68 -14.30
N ILE A 124 -22.25 3.99 -14.33
CA ILE A 124 -22.83 4.98 -13.40
C ILE A 124 -22.51 4.57 -11.95
N MET A 125 -21.25 4.19 -11.72
CA MET A 125 -20.74 3.95 -10.37
C MET A 125 -20.25 5.27 -9.79
N GLU A 126 -20.28 5.40 -8.46
CA GLU A 126 -19.71 6.57 -7.78
C GLU A 126 -18.20 6.46 -7.66
N LYS A 127 -17.70 5.25 -7.37
CA LYS A 127 -16.28 4.96 -7.15
C LYS A 127 -15.99 3.49 -7.48
N ALA A 128 -14.77 3.21 -7.93
CA ALA A 128 -14.29 1.84 -8.15
C ALA A 128 -12.87 1.65 -7.61
N PHE A 129 -12.68 0.58 -6.85
CA PHE A 129 -11.38 0.15 -6.35
C PHE A 129 -11.08 -1.26 -6.84
N LEU A 130 -9.82 -1.49 -7.23
CA LEU A 130 -9.30 -2.82 -7.50
C LEU A 130 -8.46 -3.28 -6.32
N PHE A 131 -8.94 -4.28 -5.60
CA PHE A 131 -8.27 -4.85 -4.43
C PHE A 131 -7.65 -6.22 -4.72
N ASP A 132 -6.53 -6.50 -4.06
CA ASP A 132 -6.07 -7.86 -3.80
C ASP A 132 -6.69 -8.37 -2.49
N GLU A 133 -7.47 -9.44 -2.58
CA GLU A 133 -8.24 -10.01 -1.48
C GLU A 133 -7.34 -10.50 -0.33
N VAL A 134 -6.18 -11.08 -0.64
CA VAL A 134 -5.30 -11.69 0.37
C VAL A 134 -4.53 -10.65 1.16
N SER A 135 -3.98 -9.65 0.47
CA SER A 135 -3.17 -8.61 1.11
C SER A 135 -3.97 -7.40 1.59
N LYS A 136 -5.24 -7.28 1.19
CA LYS A 136 -6.10 -6.11 1.42
C LYS A 136 -5.53 -4.81 0.84
N LEU A 137 -4.62 -4.91 -0.12
CA LEU A 137 -4.04 -3.77 -0.79
C LEU A 137 -4.86 -3.42 -2.03
N TYR A 138 -5.14 -2.15 -2.25
CA TYR A 138 -5.73 -1.71 -3.52
C TYR A 138 -4.63 -1.44 -4.55
N ILE A 139 -4.73 -2.12 -5.68
CA ILE A 139 -3.78 -2.07 -6.78
C ILE A 139 -4.03 -0.83 -7.65
N ALA A 140 -5.29 -0.42 -7.80
CA ALA A 140 -5.67 0.78 -8.55
C ALA A 140 -7.02 1.32 -8.09
N THR A 141 -7.23 2.60 -8.35
CA THR A 141 -8.47 3.33 -8.11
C THR A 141 -8.77 4.18 -9.33
N ASP A 142 -10.03 4.53 -9.56
CA ASP A 142 -10.38 5.51 -10.59
C ASP A 142 -9.91 6.93 -10.20
N SER A 143 -9.94 7.86 -11.14
CA SER A 143 -9.42 9.22 -11.00
C SER A 143 -10.21 10.15 -10.08
N THR A 144 -11.41 9.74 -9.63
CA THR A 144 -12.21 10.58 -8.73
C THR A 144 -11.54 10.68 -7.35
N PRO A 145 -11.51 11.86 -6.72
CA PRO A 145 -10.99 11.97 -5.36
C PRO A 145 -11.87 11.15 -4.41
N TYR A 146 -11.25 10.38 -3.51
CA TYR A 146 -11.95 9.58 -2.52
C TYR A 146 -11.68 10.10 -1.11
N HIS A 147 -12.62 9.82 -0.20
CA HIS A 147 -12.40 10.05 1.22
C HIS A 147 -11.76 8.82 1.85
N PRO A 148 -10.84 8.95 2.82
CA PRO A 148 -10.24 7.80 3.50
C PRO A 148 -11.27 6.79 4.05
N GLN A 149 -12.47 7.27 4.41
CA GLN A 149 -13.59 6.44 4.86
C GLN A 149 -14.09 5.46 3.80
N ASP A 150 -14.01 5.80 2.51
CA ASP A 150 -14.45 4.92 1.43
C ASP A 150 -13.55 3.67 1.36
N PHE A 151 -12.25 3.86 1.63
CA PHE A 151 -11.28 2.77 1.71
C PHE A 151 -11.57 1.85 2.91
N GLU A 152 -11.84 2.42 4.08
CA GLU A 152 -12.19 1.67 5.30
C GLU A 152 -13.43 0.79 5.06
N LEU A 153 -14.50 1.37 4.52
CA LEU A 153 -15.73 0.63 4.21
C LEU A 153 -15.50 -0.52 3.21
N CYS A 154 -14.69 -0.30 2.18
CA CYS A 154 -14.37 -1.34 1.20
C CYS A 154 -13.50 -2.45 1.80
N SER A 155 -12.54 -2.09 2.66
CA SER A 155 -11.71 -3.05 3.39
C SER A 155 -12.55 -3.94 4.29
N ASP A 156 -13.46 -3.36 5.07
CA ASP A 156 -14.36 -4.10 5.95
C ASP A 156 -15.30 -5.04 5.17
N LEU A 157 -15.77 -4.60 4.00
CA LEU A 157 -16.59 -5.44 3.12
C LEU A 157 -15.82 -6.69 2.63
N ILE A 158 -14.53 -6.55 2.31
CA ILE A 158 -13.69 -7.68 1.90
C ILE A 158 -13.53 -8.67 3.07
N GLU A 159 -13.30 -8.18 4.29
CA GLU A 159 -13.21 -9.04 5.48
C GLU A 159 -14.49 -9.85 5.70
N VAL A 160 -15.64 -9.17 5.67
CA VAL A 160 -16.95 -9.83 5.81
C VAL A 160 -17.16 -10.88 4.72
N ASN A 161 -16.76 -10.61 3.48
CA ASN A 161 -16.89 -11.56 2.38
C ASN A 161 -16.00 -12.78 2.58
N ILE A 162 -14.74 -12.59 2.98
CA ILE A 162 -13.81 -13.68 3.30
C ILE A 162 -14.35 -14.53 4.45
N ASP A 163 -14.84 -13.90 5.52
CA ASP A 163 -15.37 -14.60 6.71
C ASP A 163 -16.64 -15.40 6.38
N LEU A 164 -17.59 -14.80 5.66
CA LEU A 164 -18.80 -15.49 5.17
C LEU A 164 -18.44 -16.62 4.21
N GLY A 165 -17.51 -16.36 3.30
CA GLY A 165 -16.93 -17.34 2.39
C GLY A 165 -16.37 -18.54 3.16
N GLY A 166 -15.59 -18.31 4.21
CA GLY A 166 -15.06 -19.35 5.08
C GLY A 166 -16.16 -20.21 5.71
N ILE A 167 -17.19 -19.58 6.28
CA ILE A 167 -18.27 -20.29 6.99
C ILE A 167 -19.13 -21.13 6.05
N TYR A 168 -19.50 -20.59 4.88
CA TYR A 168 -20.45 -21.23 3.98
C TYR A 168 -19.80 -22.11 2.90
N SER A 169 -18.55 -21.86 2.53
CA SER A 169 -17.84 -22.67 1.52
C SER A 169 -17.40 -24.04 2.07
N GLU A 170 -17.16 -24.17 3.38
CA GLU A 170 -16.77 -25.43 4.01
C GLU A 170 -17.86 -26.51 4.01
N LYS A 171 -19.14 -26.12 3.91
CA LYS A 171 -20.27 -27.07 3.95
C LYS A 171 -20.59 -27.70 2.59
N ILE A 172 -20.14 -27.11 1.48
CA ILE A 172 -20.29 -27.72 0.15
C ILE A 172 -19.28 -28.86 -0.04
N ALA A 173 -18.10 -28.76 0.57
CA ALA A 173 -17.08 -29.81 0.52
C ALA A 173 -17.44 -31.08 1.31
N LYS A 174 -18.24 -30.97 2.38
CA LYS A 174 -18.62 -32.12 3.24
C LYS A 174 -19.89 -32.85 2.83
N LYS A 175 -20.61 -32.38 1.79
CA LYS A 175 -21.81 -33.06 1.26
C LYS A 175 -21.58 -33.84 -0.04
N GLY A 176 -20.33 -33.92 -0.49
CA GLY A 176 -19.91 -34.67 -1.66
C GLY A 176 -18.68 -35.51 -1.37
N GLU A 177 -18.78 -36.51 -0.48
CA GLU A 177 -17.82 -37.62 -0.49
C GLU A 177 -17.98 -38.38 -1.81
N GLY A 178 -17.18 -37.97 -2.80
CA GLY A 178 -17.20 -38.54 -4.14
C GLY A 178 -16.34 -37.83 -5.18
N LYS A 179 -15.25 -37.17 -4.78
CA LYS A 179 -13.98 -36.93 -5.53
C LYS A 179 -13.27 -35.72 -4.93
N SER A 180 -12.11 -35.97 -4.35
CA SER A 180 -11.11 -34.96 -4.01
C SER A 180 -10.69 -34.20 -5.27
N VAL A 181 -11.17 -32.97 -5.40
CA VAL A 181 -10.61 -31.98 -6.32
C VAL A 181 -10.01 -30.88 -5.46
N ASP A 182 -8.68 -30.85 -5.50
CA ASP A 182 -7.81 -29.90 -4.82
C ASP A 182 -7.95 -28.51 -5.46
N LEU A 183 -9.00 -27.77 -5.06
CA LEU A 183 -9.38 -26.46 -5.63
C LEU A 183 -8.34 -25.36 -5.39
N ARG A 184 -7.30 -25.61 -4.58
CA ARG A 184 -6.25 -24.63 -4.26
C ARG A 184 -5.13 -24.54 -5.30
N ARG A 185 -4.99 -25.52 -6.21
CA ARG A 185 -4.03 -25.46 -7.35
C ARG A 185 -4.67 -25.15 -8.69
N ASP A 186 -5.99 -25.10 -8.74
CA ASP A 186 -6.74 -24.92 -10.00
C ASP A 186 -6.82 -23.46 -10.45
N HIS A 187 -6.66 -22.48 -9.56
CA HIS A 187 -6.80 -21.06 -9.95
C HIS A 187 -5.61 -20.54 -10.77
N GLU A 188 -4.37 -20.94 -10.45
CA GLU A 188 -3.20 -20.65 -11.30
C GLU A 188 -3.18 -21.51 -12.58
N SER A 189 -3.61 -22.76 -12.50
CA SER A 189 -3.59 -23.70 -13.64
C SER A 189 -4.64 -23.39 -14.72
N ARG A 190 -5.78 -22.79 -14.35
CA ARG A 190 -6.83 -22.40 -15.31
C ARG A 190 -6.46 -21.15 -16.10
N SER A 191 -5.78 -20.19 -15.48
CA SER A 191 -5.32 -18.97 -16.16
C SER A 191 -4.26 -19.26 -17.23
N LEU A 192 -3.34 -20.21 -16.99
CA LEU A 192 -2.32 -20.59 -17.98
C LEU A 192 -2.87 -21.42 -19.15
N LYS A 193 -3.94 -22.19 -18.97
CA LYS A 193 -4.57 -22.96 -20.06
C LYS A 193 -5.44 -22.11 -20.98
N ALA A 194 -6.02 -21.01 -20.50
CA ALA A 194 -6.81 -20.10 -21.32
C ALA A 194 -5.95 -19.18 -22.21
N LEU A 195 -4.66 -19.01 -21.89
CA LEU A 195 -3.72 -18.19 -22.66
C LEU A 195 -2.95 -18.94 -23.76
N LEU A 196 -3.11 -20.27 -23.86
CA LEU A 196 -2.40 -21.13 -24.82
C LEU A 196 -3.33 -21.96 -25.73
N SER A 197 -4.62 -21.63 -25.82
CA SER A 197 -5.55 -22.18 -26.83
C SER A 197 -6.05 -21.09 -27.76
#